data_AF-A0A528W613-F1
#
_entry.id   AF-A0A528W613-F1
#
_cell.length_a   1.000
_cell.length_b   1.000
_cell.length_c   1.000
_cell.angle_alpha   90.00
_cell.angle_beta   90.00
_cell.angle_gamma   90.00
#
_symmetry.space_group_name_H-M   'P 1'
#
loop_
_entity.id
_entity.type
_entity.pdbx_description
1 polymer ?
#
loop_
_entity_poly.entity_id
_entity_poly.type
_entity_poly.pdbx_seq_one_letter_code
_entity_poly.pdbx_strand_id
1 'polypeptide(L)' 'QIIGQKPDLSFTPSLLTEWGWNDDRTKVTMTVRDGVKWHDGSPFTAEDVVWSLQRAGDEKTGNPIQFVWKNVNNFKI' A
#
# COMPACT_ATOMS: atom_id res chain seq x y z
N GLN A 1 2.11 -7.70 2.85
CA GLN A 1 0.66 -7.43 2.67
C GLN A 1 0.27 -6.31 3.63
N ILE A 2 -0.30 -5.20 3.13
CA ILE A 2 -0.55 -3.98 3.93
C ILE A 2 -1.99 -3.88 4.49
N ILE A 3 -2.92 -4.64 3.90
CA ILE A 3 -4.31 -4.83 4.36
C ILE A 3 -4.45 -6.27 4.84
N GLY A 4 -4.93 -6.48 6.06
CA GLY A 4 -5.15 -7.82 6.60
C GLY A 4 -6.38 -8.47 5.99
N GLN A 5 -6.41 -9.80 6.01
CA GLN A 5 -7.55 -10.61 5.60
C GLN A 5 -7.84 -11.67 6.66
N LYS A 6 -9.11 -11.81 7.03
CA LYS A 6 -9.60 -12.82 7.96
C LYS A 6 -9.86 -14.16 7.26
N PRO A 7 -10.05 -15.27 7.99
CA PRO A 7 -10.37 -16.57 7.38
C PRO A 7 -11.65 -16.59 6.54
N ASP A 8 -12.60 -15.70 6.84
CA ASP A 8 -13.85 -15.50 6.08
C ASP A 8 -13.68 -14.58 4.86
N LEU A 9 -12.44 -14.25 4.50
CA LEU A 9 -12.04 -13.35 3.42
C LEU A 9 -12.39 -11.88 3.63
N SER A 10 -12.98 -11.51 4.77
CA SER A 10 -13.23 -10.10 5.08
C SER A 10 -11.90 -9.36 5.27
N PHE A 11 -11.85 -8.11 4.82
CA PHE A 11 -10.70 -7.26 5.08
C PHE A 11 -10.67 -6.81 6.54
N THR A 12 -9.47 -6.58 7.06
CA THR A 12 -9.22 -6.06 8.41
C THR A 12 -8.00 -5.14 8.40
N PRO A 13 -7.95 -4.12 9.25
CA PRO A 13 -6.76 -3.29 9.42
C PRO A 13 -5.48 -4.11 9.67
N SER A 14 -4.38 -3.67 9.08
CA SER A 14 -3.03 -4.18 9.31
C SER A 14 -2.07 -2.99 9.36
N LEU A 15 -1.10 -2.88 8.46
CA LEU A 15 -0.23 -1.71 8.30
C LEU A 15 -1.01 -0.46 7.84
N LEU A 16 -2.08 -0.66 7.07
CA LEU A 16 -3.09 0.36 6.83
C LEU A 16 -4.26 0.20 7.82
N THR A 17 -4.67 1.30 8.44
CA THR A 17 -5.83 1.34 9.35
C THR A 17 -7.12 1.63 8.62
N GLU A 18 -7.06 2.44 7.57
CA GLU A 18 -8.18 2.84 6.73
C GLU A 18 -7.73 2.93 5.27
N TRP A 19 -8.64 2.62 4.35
CA TRP A 19 -8.43 2.81 2.93
C TRP A 19 -9.79 2.93 2.22
N GLY A 20 -9.81 3.64 1.10
CA GLY A 20 -11.04 3.82 0.34
C GLY A 20 -10.86 4.59 -0.95
N TRP A 21 -11.87 4.53 -1.80
CA TRP A 21 -11.95 5.38 -2.98
C TRP A 21 -12.51 6.76 -2.59
N ASN A 22 -12.06 7.80 -3.28
CA ASN A 22 -12.80 9.05 -3.30
C ASN A 22 -14.09 8.92 -4.14
N ASP A 23 -14.97 9.92 -4.07
CA ASP A 23 -16.32 9.87 -4.66
C ASP A 23 -16.33 9.56 -6.17
N ASP A 24 -15.38 10.12 -6.93
CA ASP A 24 -15.25 9.90 -8.37
C ASP A 24 -14.42 8.65 -8.76
N ARG A 25 -13.93 7.90 -7.76
CA ARG A 25 -13.10 6.69 -7.90
C ARG A 25 -11.82 6.88 -8.72
N THR A 26 -11.25 8.08 -8.71
CA THR A 26 -9.97 8.36 -9.36
C THR A 26 -8.77 8.25 -8.44
N LYS A 27 -9.00 8.19 -7.11
CA LYS A 27 -7.96 8.15 -6.09
C LYS A 27 -8.31 7.14 -5.00
N VAL A 28 -7.28 6.49 -4.48
CA VAL A 28 -7.36 5.66 -3.28
C VAL A 28 -6.66 6.41 -2.15
N THR A 29 -7.37 6.60 -1.03
CA THR A 29 -6.79 7.09 0.22
C THR A 29 -6.36 5.91 1.08
N MET A 30 -5.27 6.08 1.80
CA MET A 30 -4.69 5.05 2.67
C MET A 30 -4.14 5.73 3.93
N THR A 31 -4.60 5.31 5.10
CA THR A 31 -4.10 5.78 6.40
C THR A 31 -3.11 4.77 6.94
N VAL A 32 -1.87 5.21 7.14
CA VAL A 32 -0.80 4.37 7.68
C VAL A 32 -0.92 4.28 9.20
N ARG A 33 -0.70 3.09 9.76
CA ARG A 33 -0.70 2.86 11.20
C ARG A 33 0.50 3.54 11.86
N ASP A 34 0.22 4.35 12.87
CA ASP A 34 1.25 4.99 13.68
C ASP A 34 2.01 4.00 14.59
N GLY A 35 3.28 4.35 14.87
CA GLY A 35 4.12 3.64 15.84
C GLY A 35 4.67 2.28 15.37
N VAL A 36 4.46 1.92 14.11
CA VAL A 36 5.03 0.70 13.52
C VAL A 36 6.50 0.92 13.20
N LYS A 37 7.30 -0.13 13.42
CA LYS A 37 8.72 -0.15 13.08
C LYS A 37 9.05 -1.36 12.22
N TRP A 38 10.02 -1.21 11.34
CA TRP A 38 10.69 -2.32 10.68
C TRP A 38 11.49 -3.13 11.69
N HIS A 39 11.91 -4.34 11.30
CA HIS A 39 12.67 -5.23 12.17
C HIS A 39 14.06 -4.69 12.56
N ASP A 40 14.59 -3.74 11.79
CA ASP A 40 15.83 -3.02 12.11
C ASP A 40 15.62 -1.83 13.06
N GLY A 41 14.37 -1.55 13.44
CA GLY A 41 13.99 -0.47 14.37
C GLY A 41 13.68 0.88 13.70
N SER A 42 13.86 1.01 12.38
CA SER A 42 13.44 2.21 11.64
C SER A 42 11.91 2.36 11.63
N PRO A 43 11.36 3.59 11.65
CA PRO A 43 9.92 3.80 11.61
C PRO A 43 9.35 3.37 10.24
N PHE A 44 8.15 2.80 10.25
CA PHE A 44 7.38 2.55 9.04
C PHE A 44 6.49 3.75 8.72
N THR A 45 6.58 4.29 7.50
CA THR A 45 5.88 5.53 7.13
C THR A 45 5.13 5.42 5.80
N ALA A 46 4.43 6.50 5.41
CA ALA A 46 3.74 6.57 4.12
C ALA A 46 4.70 6.50 2.92
N GLU A 47 5.93 7.00 3.09
CA GLU A 47 7.00 6.90 2.10
C GLU A 47 7.33 5.45 1.75
N ASP A 48 7.35 4.54 2.74
CA ASP A 48 7.61 3.12 2.52
C ASP A 48 6.51 2.44 1.70
N VAL A 49 5.26 2.86 1.91
CA VAL A 49 4.10 2.39 1.13
C VAL A 49 4.22 2.85 -0.32
N VAL A 50 4.53 4.13 -0.55
CA VAL A 50 4.76 4.68 -1.89
C VAL A 50 5.90 3.97 -2.59
N TRP A 51 7.04 3.79 -1.92
CA TRP A 51 8.19 3.07 -2.47
C TRP A 51 7.82 1.64 -2.88
N SER A 52 7.07 0.93 -2.03
CA SER A 52 6.62 -0.44 -2.30
C SER A 52 5.71 -0.53 -3.52
N LEU A 53 4.78 0.41 -3.69
CA LEU A 53 3.86 0.45 -4.83
C LEU A 53 4.57 0.83 -6.13
N GLN A 54 5.48 1.81 -6.08
CA GLN A 54 6.33 2.18 -7.22
C GLN A 54 7.16 0.98 -7.68
N ARG A 55 7.83 0.29 -6.75
CA ARG A 55 8.58 -0.93 -7.06
C ARG A 55 7.68 -2.01 -7.65
N ALA A 56 6.46 -2.18 -7.12
CA ALA A 56 5.53 -3.19 -7.65
C ALA A 56 5.10 -2.92 -9.09
N GLY A 57 4.96 -1.64 -9.50
CA GLY A 57 4.57 -1.24 -10.85
C GLY A 57 5.72 -1.09 -11.85
N ASP A 58 6.98 -1.08 -11.41
CA ASP A 58 8.13 -0.92 -12.29
C ASP A 58 8.47 -2.23 -13.02
N GLU A 59 8.41 -2.19 -14.35
CA GLU A 59 8.67 -3.31 -15.26
C GLU A 59 10.08 -3.88 -15.10
N LYS A 60 11.04 -3.08 -14.64
CA LYS A 60 12.44 -3.48 -14.44
C LYS A 60 12.65 -4.34 -13.20
N THR A 61 11.67 -4.40 -12.30
CA THR A 61 11.80 -5.11 -11.01
C THR A 61 11.54 -6.61 -11.10
N GLY A 62 11.07 -7.10 -12.25
CA GLY A 62 10.74 -8.51 -12.45
C GLY A 62 9.48 -8.97 -11.74
N ASN A 63 8.63 -8.05 -11.24
CA ASN A 63 7.34 -8.41 -10.65
C ASN A 63 6.38 -8.99 -11.72
N PRO A 64 5.97 -10.27 -11.65
CA PRO A 64 5.12 -10.90 -12.66
C PRO A 64 3.71 -10.31 -12.74
N ILE A 65 3.28 -9.57 -11.71
CA ILE A 65 1.99 -8.87 -11.65
C ILE A 65 2.12 -7.34 -11.76
N GLN A 66 3.23 -6.83 -12.30
CA GLN A 66 3.47 -5.39 -12.40
C GLN A 66 2.34 -4.64 -13.13
N PHE A 67 1.70 -5.29 -14.10
CA PHE A 67 0.65 -4.69 -14.93
C PHE A 67 -0.58 -4.24 -14.13
N VAL A 68 -0.79 -4.80 -12.93
CA VAL A 68 -1.84 -4.37 -11.99
C VAL A 68 -1.48 -3.03 -11.35
N TRP A 69 -0.20 -2.82 -11.06
CA TRP A 69 0.30 -1.70 -10.27
C TRP A 69 0.84 -0.55 -11.11
N LYS A 70 1.27 -0.80 -12.35
CA LYS A 70 1.92 0.21 -13.22
C LYS A 70 1.08 1.47 -13.48
N ASN A 71 -0.24 1.37 -13.36
CA ASN A 71 -1.16 2.50 -13.56
C ASN A 71 -1.36 3.35 -12.30
N VAL A 72 -0.83 2.91 -11.15
CA VAL A 72 -0.83 3.66 -9.89
C VAL A 72 0.48 4.43 -9.80
N ASN A 73 0.46 5.73 -10.13
CA ASN A 73 1.69 6.52 -10.32
C ASN A 73 1.65 7.96 -9.76
N ASN A 74 0.49 8.44 -9.31
CA ASN A 74 0.25 9.81 -8.86
C ASN A 74 0.22 9.95 -7.32
N PHE A 75 1.19 9.32 -6.66
CA PHE A 75 1.26 9.28 -5.19
C PHE A 75 1.38 10.67 -4.55
N LYS A 76 0.68 10.85 -3.43
CA LYS A 76 0.78 12.03 -2.57
C LYS A 76 0.76 11.58 -1.12
N ILE A 77 1.65 12.16 -0.32
CA ILE A 77 1.75 11.98 1.13
C ILE A 77 1.31 13.30 1.75
#